data_AF-A0A955E554-F1
#
_entry.id   AF-A0A955E554-F1
#
_cell.length_a   1.000
_cell.length_b   1.000
_cell.length_c   1.000
_cell.angle_alpha   90.00
_cell.angle_beta   90.00
_cell.angle_gamma   90.00
#
_symmetry.space_group_name_H-M   'P 1'
#
loop_
_entity.id
_entity.type
_entity.pdbx_description
1 polymer ?
#
loop_
_entity_poly.entity_id
_entity_poly.type
_entity_poly.pdbx_seq_one_letter_code
_entity_poly.pdbx_strand_id
1 'polypeptide(L)'
;MAGGREYSQHQKKIIGRYYDNHDTIILTRLGEIQTEIALAAGNEKKLNTLWKRAATALAKTSIKPEIASKIVEAQDLEALGRQVSKLSR
;
A
#
# COMPACT_ATOMS: atom_id res chain seq x y z
N MET A 1 -4.01 17.01 29.50
CA MET A 1 -5.02 17.40 28.51
C MET A 1 -4.63 16.84 27.15
N ALA A 2 -5.33 15.82 26.66
CA ALA A 2 -5.26 15.38 25.27
C ALA A 2 -6.72 15.28 24.79
N GLY A 3 -7.14 16.21 23.94
CA GLY A 3 -8.52 16.29 23.45
C GLY A 3 -8.85 15.05 22.63
N GLY A 4 -9.49 14.08 23.25
CA GLY A 4 -10.13 12.97 22.54
C GLY A 4 -11.16 13.57 21.62
N ARG A 5 -10.90 13.57 20.31
CA ARG A 5 -11.89 14.00 19.32
C ARG A 5 -13.07 13.05 19.42
N GLU A 6 -14.15 13.51 20.06
CA GLU A 6 -15.40 12.78 20.15
C GLU A 6 -16.06 12.76 18.77
N TYR A 7 -15.84 11.67 18.05
CA TYR A 7 -16.47 11.46 16.74
C TYR A 7 -17.97 11.21 16.94
N SER A 8 -18.81 11.88 16.15
CA SER A 8 -20.24 11.58 16.04
C SER A 8 -20.44 10.11 15.62
N GLN A 9 -21.58 9.51 15.97
CA GLN A 9 -21.92 8.12 15.60
C GLN A 9 -21.77 7.88 14.08
N HIS A 10 -22.13 8.87 13.27
CA HIS A 10 -21.91 8.83 11.82
C HIS A 10 -20.43 8.79 11.44
N GLN A 11 -19.60 9.63 12.07
CA GLN A 11 -18.15 9.67 11.84
C GLN A 11 -17.47 8.35 12.27
N LYS A 12 -17.86 7.78 13.42
CA LYS A 12 -17.39 6.47 13.88
C LYS A 12 -17.71 5.37 12.86
N LYS A 13 -18.93 5.37 12.30
CA LYS A 13 -19.35 4.42 11.26
C LYS A 13 -18.51 4.56 9.98
N ILE A 14 -18.20 5.78 9.55
CA ILE A 14 -17.33 6.03 8.40
C ILE A 14 -15.90 5.55 8.66
N ILE A 15 -15.35 5.87 9.84
CA ILE A 15 -14.00 5.42 10.26
C ILE A 15 -13.95 3.89 10.31
N GLY A 16 -14.97 3.26 10.90
CA GLY A 16 -15.09 1.80 10.95
C GLY A 16 -15.11 1.17 9.56
N ARG A 17 -15.93 1.69 8.64
CA ARG A 17 -15.98 1.23 7.23
C ARG A 17 -14.64 1.42 6.51
N TYR A 18 -13.92 2.51 6.79
CA TYR A 18 -12.60 2.73 6.22
C TYR A 18 -11.62 1.64 6.66
N TYR A 19 -11.57 1.29 7.95
CA TYR A 19 -10.70 0.22 8.44
C TYR A 19 -11.15 -1.18 8.00
N ASP A 20 -12.46 -1.41 7.93
CA ASP A 20 -13.08 -2.64 7.40
C ASP A 20 -12.68 -2.91 5.94
N ASN A 21 -12.54 -1.86 5.14
CA ASN A 21 -12.17 -1.95 3.72
C ASN A 21 -10.72 -1.53 3.47
N HIS A 22 -9.95 -1.26 4.53
CA HIS A 22 -8.60 -0.70 4.42
C HIS A 22 -7.68 -1.62 3.63
N ASP A 23 -7.77 -2.93 3.88
CA ASP A 23 -6.97 -3.92 3.16
C ASP A 23 -7.29 -3.89 1.66
N THR A 24 -8.59 -3.94 1.29
CA THR A 24 -9.05 -3.84 -0.11
C THR A 24 -8.56 -2.56 -0.80
N ILE A 25 -8.61 -1.42 -0.11
CA ILE A 25 -8.13 -0.13 -0.63
C ILE A 25 -6.63 -0.17 -0.87
N ILE A 26 -5.85 -0.70 0.08
CA ILE A 26 -4.39 -0.77 -0.04
C ILE A 26 -3.98 -1.77 -1.11
N LEU A 27 -4.66 -2.91 -1.23
CA LEU A 27 -4.42 -3.92 -2.26
C LEU A 27 -4.71 -3.40 -3.66
N THR A 28 -5.83 -2.68 -3.83
CA THR A 28 -6.17 -2.02 -5.10
C THR A 28 -5.06 -1.05 -5.50
N ARG A 29 -4.62 -0.21 -4.55
CA ARG A 29 -3.56 0.76 -4.78
C ARG A 29 -2.21 0.11 -5.12
N LEU A 30 -1.87 -1.01 -4.48
CA LEU A 30 -0.65 -1.77 -4.81
C LEU A 30 -0.72 -2.35 -6.23
N GLY A 31 -1.89 -2.84 -6.67
CA GLY A 31 -2.11 -3.29 -8.04
C GLY A 31 -1.99 -2.18 -9.09
N GLU A 32 -2.51 -0.99 -8.78
CA GLU A 32 -2.34 0.20 -9.63
C GLU A 32 -0.86 0.57 -9.77
N ILE A 33 -0.13 0.64 -8.64
CA ILE A 33 1.30 0.95 -8.63
C ILE A 33 2.10 -0.09 -9.42
N GLN A 34 1.79 -1.38 -9.27
CA GLN A 34 2.45 -2.46 -10.02
C GLN A 34 2.26 -2.27 -11.53
N THR A 35 1.05 -1.95 -11.97
CA THR A 35 0.73 -1.68 -13.37
C THR A 35 1.48 -0.44 -13.88
N GLU A 36 1.50 0.64 -13.09
CA GLU A 36 2.24 1.86 -13.46
C GLU A 36 3.75 1.61 -13.57
N ILE A 37 4.34 0.78 -12.70
CA ILE A 37 5.77 0.43 -12.76
C ILE A 37 6.05 -0.32 -14.06
N ALA A 38 5.21 -1.30 -14.41
CA ALA A 38 5.36 -2.05 -15.66
C ALA A 38 5.29 -1.15 -16.90
N LEU A 39 4.46 -0.10 -16.88
CA LEU A 39 4.30 0.86 -17.98
C LEU A 39 5.34 1.99 -17.98
N ALA A 40 6.07 2.20 -16.90
CA ALA A 40 7.04 3.29 -16.75
C ALA A 40 8.47 2.93 -17.21
N ALA A 41 8.62 1.86 -17.99
CA ALA A 41 9.91 1.42 -18.53
C ALA A 41 10.66 2.58 -19.22
N GLY A 42 11.95 2.75 -18.91
CA GLY A 42 12.79 3.82 -19.46
C GLY A 42 12.63 5.20 -18.79
N ASN A 43 11.76 5.34 -17.78
CA ASN A 43 11.63 6.58 -16.99
C ASN A 43 12.02 6.35 -15.53
N GLU A 44 13.32 6.39 -15.26
CA GLU A 44 13.90 6.12 -13.93
C GLU A 44 13.34 7.01 -12.82
N LYS A 45 13.08 8.30 -13.12
CA LYS A 45 12.51 9.24 -12.15
C LYS A 45 11.08 8.85 -11.75
N LYS A 46 10.26 8.43 -12.73
CA LYS A 46 8.90 7.95 -12.47
C LYS A 46 8.94 6.63 -11.70
N LEU A 47 9.80 5.68 -12.10
CA LEU A 47 10.01 4.41 -11.41
C LEU A 47 10.39 4.62 -9.94
N ASN A 48 11.37 5.50 -9.63
CA ASN A 48 11.76 5.80 -8.26
C ASN A 48 10.58 6.36 -7.42
N THR A 49 9.77 7.23 -8.03
CA THR A 49 8.56 7.77 -7.38
C THR A 49 7.52 6.68 -7.11
N LEU A 50 7.31 5.77 -8.06
CA LEU A 50 6.37 4.66 -7.92
C LEU A 50 6.84 3.67 -6.85
N TRP A 51 8.12 3.35 -6.79
CA TRP A 51 8.68 2.48 -5.74
C TRP A 51 8.58 3.10 -4.34
N LYS A 52 8.76 4.42 -4.19
CA LYS A 52 8.48 5.13 -2.93
C LYS A 52 7.01 5.04 -2.52
N ARG A 53 6.10 5.14 -3.49
CA ARG A 53 4.66 4.95 -3.25
C ARG A 53 4.34 3.50 -2.86
N ALA A 54 4.97 2.53 -3.52
CA ALA A 54 4.84 1.11 -3.18
C ALA A 54 5.27 0.85 -1.74
N ALA A 55 6.43 1.38 -1.32
CA ALA A 55 6.91 1.28 0.07
C ALA A 55 5.91 1.84 1.08
N THR A 56 5.34 3.01 0.78
CA THR A 56 4.35 3.66 1.66
C THR A 56 3.05 2.85 1.75
N ALA A 57 2.63 2.20 0.67
CA ALA A 57 1.46 1.33 0.65
C ALA A 57 1.74 0.00 1.38
N LEU A 58 2.89 -0.62 1.15
CA LEU A 58 3.32 -1.84 1.84
C LEU A 58 3.43 -1.65 3.35
N ALA A 59 3.88 -0.48 3.82
CA ALA A 59 3.94 -0.15 5.25
C ALA A 59 2.57 -0.10 5.94
N LYS A 60 1.48 -0.04 5.17
CA LYS A 60 0.09 -0.08 5.67
C LYS A 60 -0.52 -1.48 5.62
N THR A 61 0.24 -2.48 5.18
CA THR A 61 -0.19 -3.88 5.14
C THR A 61 0.40 -4.64 6.33
N SER A 62 -0.05 -5.88 6.53
CA SER A 62 0.52 -6.80 7.52
C SER A 62 1.82 -7.47 7.07
N ILE A 63 2.41 -7.07 5.93
CA ILE A 63 3.70 -7.61 5.45
C ILE A 63 4.82 -7.17 6.39
N LYS A 64 5.73 -8.09 6.72
CA LYS A 64 6.91 -7.77 7.53
C LYS A 64 7.73 -6.66 6.86
N PRO A 65 8.14 -5.61 7.60
CA PRO A 65 8.85 -4.46 7.02
C PRO A 65 10.15 -4.86 6.33
N GLU A 66 10.86 -5.86 6.85
CA GLU A 66 12.09 -6.40 6.22
C GLU A 66 11.84 -6.96 4.82
N ILE A 67 10.70 -7.62 4.60
CA ILE A 67 10.31 -8.16 3.29
C ILE A 67 9.95 -7.01 2.36
N ALA A 68 9.16 -6.05 2.85
CA ALA A 68 8.76 -4.87 2.07
C ALA A 68 9.98 -4.05 1.61
N SER A 69 10.94 -3.78 2.51
CA SER A 69 12.18 -3.06 2.16
C SER A 69 12.98 -3.82 1.12
N LYS A 70 13.20 -5.14 1.29
CA LYS A 70 13.93 -5.95 0.30
C LYS A 70 13.31 -5.88 -1.09
N ILE A 71 11.97 -5.93 -1.19
CA ILE A 71 11.26 -5.84 -2.47
C ILE A 71 11.46 -4.46 -3.12
N VAL A 72 11.35 -3.38 -2.33
CA VAL A 72 11.47 -2.01 -2.83
C VAL A 72 12.92 -1.69 -3.21
N GLU A 73 13.90 -2.12 -2.42
CA GLU A 73 15.33 -1.93 -2.68
C GLU A 73 15.79 -2.70 -3.91
N ALA A 74 15.33 -3.95 -4.07
CA ALA A 74 15.60 -4.75 -5.26
C ALA A 74 14.78 -4.32 -6.48
N GLN A 75 13.80 -3.42 -6.30
CA GLN A 75 12.83 -3.05 -7.34
C GLN A 75 12.20 -4.27 -8.03
N ASP A 76 11.90 -5.31 -7.23
CA ASP A 76 11.45 -6.60 -7.73
C ASP A 76 9.92 -6.61 -7.91
N LEU A 77 9.49 -6.34 -9.15
CA LEU A 77 8.08 -6.26 -9.53
C LEU A 77 7.34 -7.59 -9.32
N GLU A 78 8.00 -8.72 -9.57
CA GLU A 78 7.41 -10.03 -9.39
C GLU A 78 7.22 -10.37 -7.90
N ALA A 79 8.22 -10.08 -7.07
CA ALA A 79 8.12 -10.27 -5.64
C ALA A 79 7.02 -9.40 -5.02
N LEU A 80 6.87 -8.16 -5.50
CA LEU A 80 5.75 -7.29 -5.12
C LEU A 80 4.40 -7.96 -5.44
N GLY A 81 4.21 -8.40 -6.68
CA GLY A 81 2.95 -9.05 -7.12
C GLY A 81 2.64 -10.34 -6.34
N ARG A 82 3.67 -11.14 -6.02
CA ARG A 82 3.52 -12.35 -5.18
C ARG A 82 3.03 -12.02 -3.77
N GLN A 83 3.55 -10.97 -3.14
CA GLN A 83 3.10 -10.58 -1.80
C GLN A 83 1.68 -10.01 -1.81
N VAL A 84 1.35 -9.16 -2.79
CA VAL A 84 -0.01 -8.63 -2.97
C VAL A 84 -1.02 -9.76 -3.17
N SER A 85 -0.69 -10.76 -4.00
CA SER A 85 -1.57 -11.92 -4.22
C SER A 85 -1.78 -12.78 -2.96
N LYS A 86 -0.79 -12.84 -2.06
CA LYS A 86 -0.92 -13.56 -0.79
C LYS A 86 -1.83 -12.85 0.21
N LEU A 87 -1.86 -11.52 0.18
CA LEU A 87 -2.75 -10.72 1.02
C LEU A 87 -4.20 -10.76 0.55
N SER A 88 -4.42 -10.95 -0.76
CA SER A 88 -5.76 -11.03 -1.37
C SER A 88 -6.41 -12.42 -1.26
N ARG A 89 -5.74 -13.41 -0.65
CA ARG A 89 -6.21 -14.79 -0.47
C ARG A 89 -6.59 -15.04 0.97
#